data_AF-A0A7S2UVD8-F1
#
_entry.id   AF-A0A7S2UVD8-F1
#
_cell.length_a   1.000
_cell.length_b   1.000
_cell.length_c   1.000
_cell.angle_alpha   90.00
_cell.angle_beta   90.00
_cell.angle_gamma   90.00
#
_symmetry.space_group_name_H-M   'P 1'
#
loop_
_entity.id
_entity.type
_entity.pdbx_description
1 polymer ?
#
loop_
_entity_poly.entity_id
_entity_poly.type
_entity_poly.pdbx_seq_one_letter_code
_entity_poly.pdbx_strand_id
1 'polypeptide(L)'
;EIIKSYEQLDQENDFVVVEGTGHCGVGSCIDASNAQVARRLGLDMVLIANGGLGSTVDELNVQRVFCEAHGVRVRGVIINKVQASKVEMVEAYMQKVAKKWNVDLLGCVPYGEDLDQPTMVDLEHQFDTHLLAGEEHATAQRFKTFELITTSTRRLLDRLQREPKTKLSRTCWLTHASRNDIILGLLSHAQDRRNICGAGHLALVLCGRTPGNKLHSSILSYIRHANMPVLMSNRSTGETLNLLENFTVKMNARDWQRTDSIISQYEPYLDLDRMLEPSARLPDGTREPDSEDLRTVSAVH
;
A
#
# COMPACT_ATOMS: atom_id res chain seq x y z
N GLU A 1 0.34 29.45 3.24
CA GLU A 1 0.95 28.42 4.11
C GLU A 1 1.77 27.43 3.30
N ILE A 2 1.20 26.76 2.28
CA ILE A 2 1.92 25.80 1.41
C ILE A 2 3.28 26.31 0.93
N ILE A 3 3.37 27.53 0.39
CA ILE A 3 4.62 28.10 -0.12
C ILE A 3 5.69 28.18 0.97
N LYS A 4 5.34 28.67 2.16
CA LYS A 4 6.28 28.81 3.29
C LYS A 4 6.78 27.44 3.77
N SER A 5 5.89 26.45 3.85
CA SER A 5 6.25 25.09 4.24
C SER A 5 7.15 24.43 3.19
N TYR A 6 6.87 24.67 1.90
CA TYR A 6 7.71 24.21 0.81
C TYR A 6 9.10 24.83 0.86
N GLU A 7 9.20 26.16 0.94
CA GLU A 7 10.48 26.89 1.02
C GLU A 7 11.34 26.44 2.21
N GLN A 8 10.71 26.15 3.35
CA GLN A 8 11.43 25.61 4.51
C GLN A 8 12.01 24.21 4.21
N LEU A 9 11.20 23.31 3.65
CA LEU A 9 11.65 21.96 3.31
C LEU A 9 12.74 21.98 2.22
N ASP A 10 12.59 22.85 1.22
CA ASP A 10 13.54 23.02 0.12
C ASP A 10 14.90 23.53 0.62
N GLN A 11 14.92 24.39 1.64
CA GLN A 11 16.18 24.85 2.27
C GLN A 11 16.86 23.79 3.14
N GLU A 12 16.09 22.88 3.73
CA GLU A 12 16.58 21.88 4.69
C GLU A 12 16.95 20.54 4.01
N ASN A 13 16.57 20.32 2.75
CA ASN A 13 16.68 19.03 2.08
C ASN A 13 17.30 19.15 0.69
N ASP A 14 18.09 18.14 0.32
CA ASP A 14 18.71 18.00 -0.99
C ASP A 14 17.70 17.81 -2.14
N PHE A 15 16.51 17.26 -1.84
CA PHE A 15 15.45 16.97 -2.80
C PHE A 15 14.09 17.00 -2.09
N VAL A 16 13.04 17.51 -2.75
CA VAL A 16 11.67 17.53 -2.21
C VAL A 16 10.69 16.89 -3.19
N VAL A 17 9.91 15.90 -2.72
CA VAL A 17 8.76 15.38 -3.49
C VAL A 17 7.48 16.02 -2.94
N VAL A 18 6.66 16.59 -3.83
CA VAL A 18 5.37 17.19 -3.44
C VAL A 18 4.21 16.35 -4.02
N GLU A 19 3.58 15.55 -3.17
CA GLU A 19 2.40 14.79 -3.57
C GLU A 19 1.15 15.69 -3.61
N GLY A 20 0.48 15.74 -4.76
CA GLY A 20 -0.83 16.38 -4.90
C GLY A 20 -1.97 15.44 -4.49
N THR A 21 -3.18 15.99 -4.35
CA THR A 21 -4.35 15.18 -4.01
C THR A 21 -5.16 14.83 -5.25
N GLY A 22 -5.22 13.56 -5.64
CA GLY A 22 -5.97 13.12 -6.83
C GLY A 22 -5.47 13.75 -8.13
N HIS A 23 -6.37 13.92 -9.12
CA HIS A 23 -6.00 14.46 -10.43
C HIS A 23 -5.53 15.93 -10.40
N CYS A 24 -4.86 16.38 -11.46
CA CYS A 24 -4.26 17.73 -11.58
C CYS A 24 -5.21 18.92 -11.29
N GLY A 25 -6.52 18.72 -11.39
CA GLY A 25 -7.55 19.76 -11.25
C GLY A 25 -8.19 19.84 -9.86
N VAL A 26 -7.90 18.92 -8.95
CA VAL A 26 -8.42 18.99 -7.58
C VAL A 26 -7.96 20.31 -6.94
N GLY A 27 -8.90 21.10 -6.39
CA GLY A 27 -8.64 22.44 -5.85
C GLY A 27 -8.98 23.60 -6.80
N SER A 28 -9.42 23.33 -8.03
CA SER A 28 -9.75 24.38 -9.01
C SER A 28 -10.90 25.29 -8.58
N CYS A 29 -11.83 24.83 -7.73
CA CYS A 29 -12.95 25.65 -7.23
C CYS A 29 -12.52 26.83 -6.36
N ILE A 30 -11.27 26.83 -5.88
CA ILE A 30 -10.68 27.88 -5.04
C ILE A 30 -9.36 28.42 -5.63
N ASP A 31 -9.13 28.24 -6.94
CA ASP A 31 -7.91 28.66 -7.63
C ASP A 31 -6.61 28.14 -6.99
N ALA A 32 -6.66 26.92 -6.47
CA ALA A 32 -5.55 26.21 -5.87
C ALA A 32 -5.47 24.76 -6.38
N SER A 33 -5.67 24.56 -7.69
CA SER A 33 -5.50 23.25 -8.30
C SER A 33 -4.07 22.72 -8.13
N ASN A 34 -3.87 21.40 -8.15
CA ASN A 34 -2.52 20.82 -8.08
C ASN A 34 -1.58 21.44 -9.15
N ALA A 35 -2.08 21.66 -10.38
CA ALA A 35 -1.31 22.36 -11.42
C ALA A 35 -1.03 23.83 -11.06
N GLN A 36 -1.99 24.57 -10.51
CA GLN A 36 -1.75 25.95 -10.08
C GLN A 36 -0.75 26.04 -8.92
N VAL A 37 -0.79 25.09 -7.98
CA VAL A 37 0.17 25.00 -6.88
C VAL A 37 1.57 24.69 -7.42
N ALA A 38 1.71 23.67 -8.29
CA ALA A 38 2.98 23.36 -8.95
C ALA A 38 3.54 24.57 -9.70
N ARG A 39 2.69 25.31 -10.43
CA ARG A 39 3.10 26.54 -11.14
C ARG A 39 3.64 27.62 -10.20
N ARG A 40 2.98 27.82 -9.05
CA ARG A 40 3.38 28.82 -8.03
C ARG A 40 4.68 28.44 -7.34
N LEU A 41 4.91 27.14 -7.14
CA LEU A 41 6.13 26.60 -6.53
C LEU A 41 7.27 26.40 -7.54
N GLY A 42 7.01 26.56 -8.85
CA GLY A 42 8.02 26.38 -9.90
C GLY A 42 8.38 24.91 -10.17
N LEU A 43 7.45 23.99 -9.91
CA LEU A 43 7.69 22.54 -9.98
C LEU A 43 7.32 21.95 -11.34
N ASP A 44 8.10 20.95 -11.75
CA ASP A 44 7.67 20.02 -12.80
C ASP A 44 6.69 18.99 -12.22
N MET A 45 5.76 18.50 -13.04
CA MET A 45 4.80 17.46 -12.65
C MET A 45 5.14 16.11 -13.27
N VAL A 46 5.00 15.05 -12.49
CA VAL A 46 4.97 13.65 -12.94
C VAL A 46 3.53 13.15 -12.83
N LEU A 47 2.98 12.69 -13.94
CA LEU A 47 1.62 12.18 -13.99
C LEU A 47 1.64 10.66 -13.79
N ILE A 48 0.84 10.17 -12.85
CA ILE A 48 0.73 8.75 -12.57
C ILE A 48 -0.66 8.30 -13.01
N ALA A 49 -0.74 7.19 -13.75
CA ALA A 49 -2.02 6.58 -14.11
C ALA A 49 -1.96 5.06 -13.92
N ASN A 50 -3.10 4.45 -13.63
CA ASN A 50 -3.16 2.99 -13.48
C ASN A 50 -3.13 2.28 -14.85
N GLY A 51 -2.69 1.02 -14.81
CA GLY A 51 -2.46 0.17 -15.97
C GLY A 51 -3.71 -0.03 -16.82
N GLY A 52 -3.54 0.20 -18.12
CA GLY A 52 -4.56 0.16 -19.17
C GLY A 52 -3.95 0.65 -20.48
N LEU A 53 -4.73 0.68 -21.55
CA LEU A 53 -4.29 1.25 -22.83
C LEU A 53 -5.09 2.51 -23.15
N GLY A 54 -6.35 2.35 -23.58
CA GLY A 54 -7.19 3.49 -23.97
C GLY A 54 -7.47 4.44 -22.81
N SER A 55 -8.05 3.94 -21.73
CA SER A 55 -8.42 4.76 -20.56
C SER A 55 -7.23 5.50 -19.96
N THR A 56 -6.08 4.85 -19.88
CA THR A 56 -4.83 5.43 -19.34
C THR A 56 -4.33 6.57 -20.22
N VAL A 57 -4.36 6.42 -21.55
CA VAL A 57 -3.98 7.49 -22.49
C VAL A 57 -4.93 8.68 -22.39
N ASP A 58 -6.24 8.41 -22.36
CA ASP A 58 -7.26 9.45 -22.29
C ASP A 58 -7.13 10.26 -20.99
N GLU A 59 -6.97 9.58 -19.86
CA GLU A 59 -6.77 10.19 -18.55
C GLU A 59 -5.49 11.05 -18.50
N LEU A 60 -4.35 10.48 -18.90
CA LEU A 60 -3.07 11.20 -18.91
C LEU A 60 -3.12 12.41 -19.86
N ASN A 61 -3.79 12.30 -21.01
CA ASN A 61 -3.88 13.41 -21.96
C ASN A 61 -4.68 14.58 -21.39
N VAL A 62 -5.81 14.31 -20.71
CA VAL A 62 -6.60 15.36 -20.04
C VAL A 62 -5.75 16.07 -18.98
N GLN A 63 -5.02 15.31 -18.15
CA GLN A 63 -4.16 15.86 -17.11
C GLN A 63 -2.98 16.66 -17.69
N ARG A 64 -2.33 16.14 -18.75
CA ARG A 64 -1.24 16.82 -19.46
C ARG A 64 -1.68 18.15 -20.03
N VAL A 65 -2.80 18.18 -20.77
CA VAL A 65 -3.33 19.42 -21.37
C VAL A 65 -3.70 20.43 -20.28
N PHE A 66 -4.22 19.97 -19.14
CA PHE A 66 -4.51 20.85 -18.00
C PHE A 66 -3.23 21.48 -17.41
N CYS A 67 -2.16 20.69 -17.25
CA CYS A 67 -0.86 21.21 -16.82
C CYS A 67 -0.31 22.23 -17.81
N GLU A 68 -0.35 21.93 -19.10
CA GLU A 68 0.08 22.83 -20.18
C GLU A 68 -0.71 24.14 -20.18
N ALA A 69 -2.03 24.09 -20.00
CA ALA A 69 -2.89 25.27 -19.90
C ALA A 69 -2.52 26.18 -18.72
N HIS A 70 -1.95 25.62 -17.65
CA HIS A 70 -1.45 26.36 -16.49
C HIS A 70 0.05 26.68 -16.56
N GLY A 71 0.71 26.39 -17.69
CA GLY A 71 2.14 26.66 -17.88
C GLY A 71 3.04 25.79 -16.99
N VAL A 72 2.58 24.59 -16.63
CA VAL A 72 3.34 23.61 -15.86
C VAL A 72 3.92 22.57 -16.81
N ARG A 73 5.23 22.34 -16.70
CA ARG A 73 5.90 21.30 -17.47
C ARG A 73 5.56 19.93 -16.87
N VAL A 74 5.14 19.01 -17.73
CA VAL A 74 5.07 17.58 -17.38
C VAL A 74 6.44 16.96 -17.64
N ARG A 75 7.14 16.56 -16.58
CA ARG A 75 8.45 15.89 -16.66
C ARG A 75 8.32 14.54 -17.35
N GLY A 76 7.30 13.79 -16.96
CA GLY A 76 7.05 12.48 -17.53
C GLY A 76 5.82 11.82 -16.93
N VAL A 77 5.59 10.58 -17.36
CA VAL A 77 4.45 9.78 -16.94
C VAL A 77 4.91 8.44 -16.37
N ILE A 78 4.22 7.96 -15.33
CA ILE A 78 4.41 6.63 -14.74
C ILE A 78 3.12 5.85 -14.89
N ILE A 79 3.21 4.62 -15.37
CA ILE A 79 2.06 3.71 -15.46
C ILE A 79 2.16 2.70 -14.33
N ASN A 80 1.28 2.83 -13.34
CA ASN A 80 1.29 1.98 -12.16
C ASN A 80 0.31 0.81 -12.29
N LYS A 81 0.46 -0.24 -11.48
CA LYS A 81 -0.48 -1.37 -11.38
C LYS A 81 -0.75 -2.07 -12.71
N VAL A 82 0.27 -2.17 -13.57
CA VAL A 82 0.14 -2.87 -14.85
C VAL A 82 0.03 -4.38 -14.60
N GLN A 83 -0.89 -5.06 -15.29
CA GLN A 83 -0.93 -6.52 -15.22
C GLN A 83 0.44 -7.10 -15.61
N ALA A 84 1.06 -7.92 -14.75
CA ALA A 84 2.44 -8.37 -14.92
C ALA A 84 2.73 -8.98 -16.32
N SER A 85 1.78 -9.74 -16.88
CA SER A 85 1.89 -10.33 -18.21
C SER A 85 1.78 -9.35 -19.38
N LYS A 86 1.49 -8.07 -19.12
CA LYS A 86 1.27 -7.02 -20.11
C LYS A 86 2.24 -5.85 -19.99
N VAL A 87 3.21 -5.90 -19.06
CA VAL A 87 4.14 -4.78 -18.81
C VAL A 87 4.85 -4.36 -20.08
N GLU A 88 5.52 -5.29 -20.77
CA GLU A 88 6.26 -5.00 -22.01
C GLU A 88 5.37 -4.38 -23.11
N MET A 89 4.13 -4.88 -23.24
CA MET A 89 3.17 -4.37 -24.22
C MET A 89 2.75 -2.93 -23.89
N VAL A 90 2.41 -2.68 -22.62
CA VAL A 90 1.97 -1.36 -22.15
C VAL A 90 3.12 -0.37 -22.26
N GLU A 91 4.32 -0.76 -21.84
CA GLU A 91 5.52 0.07 -21.96
C GLU A 91 5.81 0.45 -23.41
N ALA A 92 5.85 -0.52 -24.33
CA ALA A 92 6.11 -0.25 -25.75
C ALA A 92 5.03 0.65 -26.41
N TYR A 93 3.79 0.53 -25.96
CA TYR A 93 2.69 1.39 -26.43
C TYR A 93 2.80 2.80 -25.84
N MET A 94 2.98 2.91 -24.53
CA MET A 94 3.07 4.18 -23.82
C MET A 94 4.32 4.97 -24.20
N GLN A 95 5.43 4.31 -24.54
CA GLN A 95 6.62 4.97 -25.10
C GLN A 95 6.30 5.74 -26.39
N LYS A 96 5.46 5.17 -27.27
CA LYS A 96 5.04 5.82 -28.52
C LYS A 96 4.11 7.00 -28.24
N VAL A 97 3.27 6.91 -27.23
CA VAL A 97 2.34 7.97 -26.81
C VAL A 97 3.12 9.12 -26.18
N ALA A 98 3.97 8.83 -25.19
CA ALA A 98 4.82 9.79 -24.50
C ALA A 98 5.71 10.56 -25.50
N LYS A 99 6.32 9.87 -26.47
CA LYS A 99 7.09 10.50 -27.55
C LYS A 99 6.27 11.48 -28.41
N LYS A 100 4.99 11.20 -28.67
CA LYS A 100 4.10 12.13 -29.40
C LYS A 100 3.77 13.38 -28.59
N TRP A 101 3.71 13.25 -27.26
CA TRP A 101 3.46 14.33 -26.32
C TRP A 101 4.73 15.10 -25.95
N ASN A 102 5.90 14.65 -26.41
CA ASN A 102 7.19 15.20 -26.01
C ASN A 102 7.38 15.19 -24.48
N VAL A 103 6.94 14.10 -23.84
CA VAL A 103 7.15 13.80 -22.41
C VAL A 103 7.84 12.45 -22.28
N ASP A 104 8.55 12.24 -21.18
CA ASP A 104 9.23 10.98 -20.93
C ASP A 104 8.29 9.94 -20.31
N LEU A 105 8.44 8.67 -20.70
CA LEU A 105 7.91 7.56 -19.92
C LEU A 105 8.95 7.24 -18.85
N LEU A 106 8.63 7.53 -17.60
CA LEU A 106 9.53 7.32 -16.46
C LEU A 106 9.43 5.89 -15.91
N GLY A 107 8.36 5.17 -16.23
CA GLY A 107 8.26 3.76 -15.85
C GLY A 107 6.91 3.11 -16.08
N CYS A 108 6.92 1.78 -16.05
CA CYS A 108 5.74 0.92 -16.12
C CYS A 108 5.83 -0.15 -15.03
N VAL A 109 5.17 0.10 -13.90
CA VAL A 109 5.28 -0.71 -12.70
C VAL A 109 4.20 -1.80 -12.69
N PRO A 110 4.57 -3.09 -12.53
CA PRO A 110 3.59 -4.17 -12.44
C PRO A 110 2.77 -4.08 -11.15
N TYR A 111 1.57 -4.65 -11.17
CA TYR A 111 0.74 -4.79 -10.00
C TYR A 111 1.34 -5.80 -9.01
N GLY A 112 1.60 -5.34 -7.79
CA GLY A 112 2.13 -6.17 -6.69
C GLY A 112 1.00 -6.66 -5.81
N GLU A 113 0.52 -7.88 -6.03
CA GLU A 113 -0.62 -8.44 -5.28
C GLU A 113 -0.40 -8.41 -3.75
N ASP A 114 0.85 -8.53 -3.29
CA ASP A 114 1.20 -8.68 -1.88
C ASP A 114 1.28 -7.34 -1.12
N LEU A 115 1.44 -6.23 -1.83
CA LEU A 115 1.56 -4.90 -1.21
C LEU A 115 0.22 -4.44 -0.60
N ASP A 116 -0.88 -4.76 -1.27
CA ASP A 116 -2.23 -4.39 -0.87
C ASP A 116 -2.79 -5.31 0.23
N GLN A 117 -2.07 -6.40 0.57
CA GLN A 117 -2.55 -7.35 1.57
C GLN A 117 -2.16 -6.94 3.00
N PRO A 118 -3.10 -7.00 3.96
CA PRO A 118 -2.85 -6.65 5.35
C PRO A 118 -2.01 -7.69 6.08
N THR A 119 -1.29 -7.20 7.09
CA THR A 119 -0.55 -7.94 8.11
C THR A 119 -1.27 -7.89 9.44
N MET A 120 -0.81 -8.66 10.44
CA MET A 120 -1.38 -8.56 11.77
C MET A 120 -1.11 -7.20 12.43
N VAL A 121 -0.02 -6.53 12.07
CA VAL A 121 0.29 -5.16 12.52
C VAL A 121 -0.74 -4.17 11.98
N ASP A 122 -1.14 -4.31 10.71
CA ASP A 122 -2.19 -3.47 10.14
C ASP A 122 -3.53 -3.70 10.84
N LEU A 123 -3.84 -4.95 11.16
CA LEU A 123 -5.07 -5.31 11.88
C LEU A 123 -5.06 -4.78 13.32
N GLU A 124 -3.91 -4.82 14.00
CA GLU A 124 -3.73 -4.26 15.35
C GLU A 124 -4.10 -2.78 15.38
N HIS A 125 -3.55 -2.00 14.43
CA HIS A 125 -3.89 -0.57 14.27
C HIS A 125 -5.36 -0.35 13.91
N GLN A 126 -5.91 -1.19 13.03
CA GLN A 126 -7.30 -1.05 12.59
C GLN A 126 -8.31 -1.34 13.71
N PHE A 127 -7.99 -2.25 14.63
CA PHE A 127 -8.86 -2.59 15.75
C PHE A 127 -8.62 -1.78 17.01
N ASP A 128 -7.54 -1.00 17.06
CA ASP A 128 -7.07 -0.30 18.27
C ASP A 128 -6.89 -1.28 19.44
N THR A 129 -6.20 -2.38 19.15
CA THR A 129 -5.93 -3.46 20.11
C THR A 129 -4.47 -3.84 20.11
N HIS A 130 -4.09 -4.84 20.90
CA HIS A 130 -2.74 -5.39 20.90
C HIS A 130 -2.75 -6.88 20.61
N LEU A 131 -1.70 -7.37 19.95
CA LEU A 131 -1.47 -8.79 19.80
C LEU A 131 -1.42 -9.47 21.17
N LEU A 132 -2.11 -10.60 21.28
CA LEU A 132 -2.10 -11.44 22.47
C LEU A 132 -0.90 -12.39 22.49
N ALA A 133 -0.35 -12.71 21.32
CA ALA A 133 0.78 -13.59 21.11
C ALA A 133 1.35 -13.47 19.69
N GLY A 134 2.57 -13.99 19.50
CA GLY A 134 3.22 -14.12 18.19
C GLY A 134 3.63 -12.80 17.56
N GLU A 135 4.03 -11.82 18.37
CA GLU A 135 4.49 -10.50 17.93
C GLU A 135 5.65 -10.61 16.93
N GLU A 136 6.54 -11.59 17.13
CA GLU A 136 7.68 -11.84 16.26
C GLU A 136 7.28 -12.34 14.85
N HIS A 137 6.03 -12.78 14.66
CA HIS A 137 5.48 -13.19 13.36
C HIS A 137 4.39 -12.25 12.84
N ALA A 138 4.19 -11.08 13.46
CA ALA A 138 3.09 -10.18 13.13
C ALA A 138 3.11 -9.68 11.68
N THR A 139 4.30 -9.53 11.10
CA THR A 139 4.50 -9.10 9.71
C THR A 139 4.81 -10.26 8.76
N ALA A 140 4.91 -11.49 9.27
CA ALA A 140 5.31 -12.66 8.48
C ALA A 140 4.24 -13.08 7.45
N GLN A 141 2.98 -12.72 7.69
CA GLN A 141 1.85 -13.06 6.83
C GLN A 141 1.22 -11.84 6.17
N ARG A 142 0.75 -12.06 4.95
CA ARG A 142 -0.01 -11.11 4.13
C ARG A 142 -1.33 -11.79 3.77
N PHE A 143 -2.45 -11.30 4.29
CA PHE A 143 -3.73 -12.01 4.24
C PHE A 143 -4.53 -11.64 3.01
N LYS A 144 -4.73 -12.62 2.11
CA LYS A 144 -5.60 -12.50 0.93
C LYS A 144 -7.06 -12.87 1.24
N THR A 145 -7.28 -13.65 2.30
CA THR A 145 -8.60 -14.14 2.65
C THR A 145 -8.82 -14.08 4.15
N PHE A 146 -10.01 -13.62 4.54
CA PHE A 146 -10.50 -13.64 5.92
C PHE A 146 -11.59 -14.71 6.02
N GLU A 147 -11.44 -15.67 6.93
CA GLU A 147 -12.40 -16.76 7.06
C GLU A 147 -12.98 -16.87 8.47
N LEU A 148 -14.29 -16.64 8.59
CA LEU A 148 -15.03 -16.91 9.81
C LEU A 148 -15.31 -18.41 9.96
N ILE A 149 -14.83 -18.98 11.06
CA ILE A 149 -15.01 -20.39 11.38
C ILE A 149 -16.41 -20.60 11.96
N THR A 150 -17.31 -21.12 11.14
CA THR A 150 -18.68 -21.49 11.51
C THR A 150 -18.87 -23.00 11.69
N THR A 151 -17.85 -23.79 11.35
CA THR A 151 -17.92 -25.26 11.39
C THR A 151 -17.48 -25.84 12.74
N SER A 152 -17.60 -27.17 12.87
CA SER A 152 -17.06 -27.90 14.02
C SER A 152 -15.55 -28.05 13.93
N THR A 153 -14.88 -28.20 15.09
CA THR A 153 -13.42 -28.37 15.17
C THR A 153 -12.92 -29.51 14.30
N ARG A 154 -13.65 -30.64 14.25
CA ARG A 154 -13.31 -31.77 13.37
C ARG A 154 -13.22 -31.35 11.90
N ARG A 155 -14.23 -30.63 11.38
CA ARG A 155 -14.25 -30.18 9.99
C ARG A 155 -13.15 -29.16 9.70
N LEU A 156 -12.86 -28.29 10.66
CA LEU A 156 -11.73 -27.35 10.56
C LEU A 156 -10.40 -28.09 10.45
N LEU A 157 -10.09 -29.02 11.37
CA LEU A 157 -8.82 -29.76 11.37
C LEU A 157 -8.63 -30.57 10.07
N ASP A 158 -9.69 -31.25 9.63
CA ASP A 158 -9.77 -31.93 8.34
C ASP A 158 -9.42 -31.00 7.17
N ARG A 159 -9.90 -29.75 7.20
CA ARG A 159 -9.61 -28.76 6.17
C ARG A 159 -8.16 -28.29 6.23
N LEU A 160 -7.65 -27.96 7.41
CA LEU A 160 -6.26 -27.54 7.61
C LEU A 160 -5.26 -28.61 7.14
N GLN A 161 -5.60 -29.89 7.21
CA GLN A 161 -4.76 -30.97 6.71
C GLN A 161 -4.74 -31.11 5.19
N ARG A 162 -5.84 -30.76 4.51
CA ARG A 162 -5.99 -30.92 3.05
C ARG A 162 -5.56 -29.69 2.26
N GLU A 163 -5.74 -28.51 2.83
CA GLU A 163 -5.43 -27.25 2.15
C GLU A 163 -3.92 -27.06 2.01
N PRO A 164 -3.44 -26.53 0.87
CA PRO A 164 -2.02 -26.31 0.66
C PRO A 164 -1.49 -25.21 1.58
N LYS A 165 -0.24 -25.35 2.02
CA LYS A 165 0.46 -24.38 2.88
C LYS A 165 0.35 -22.94 2.37
N THR A 166 0.48 -22.74 1.06
CA THR A 166 0.44 -21.41 0.41
C THR A 166 -0.89 -20.69 0.60
N LYS A 167 -2.00 -21.43 0.66
CA LYS A 167 -3.32 -20.88 0.92
C LYS A 167 -3.50 -20.58 2.40
N LEU A 168 -3.14 -21.54 3.26
CA LEU A 168 -3.22 -21.38 4.72
C LEU A 168 -2.42 -20.18 5.22
N SER A 169 -1.23 -19.95 4.66
CA SER A 169 -0.37 -18.82 5.04
C SER A 169 -0.89 -17.46 4.58
N ARG A 170 -1.92 -17.44 3.72
CA ARG A 170 -2.59 -16.23 3.21
C ARG A 170 -4.02 -16.10 3.73
N THR A 171 -4.41 -16.94 4.70
CA THR A 171 -5.73 -16.92 5.34
C THR A 171 -5.62 -16.45 6.79
N CYS A 172 -6.32 -15.37 7.13
CA CYS A 172 -6.56 -14.98 8.51
C CYS A 172 -7.83 -15.66 9.00
N TRP A 173 -7.73 -16.43 10.09
CA TRP A 173 -8.85 -17.17 10.64
C TRP A 173 -9.57 -16.34 11.70
N LEU A 174 -10.90 -16.32 11.67
CA LEU A 174 -11.72 -15.59 12.63
C LEU A 174 -12.57 -16.57 13.42
N THR A 175 -12.64 -16.38 14.74
CA THR A 175 -13.61 -17.09 15.58
C THR A 175 -14.04 -16.27 16.79
N HIS A 176 -15.16 -16.62 17.40
CA HIS A 176 -15.61 -15.96 18.63
C HIS A 176 -14.73 -16.41 19.82
N ALA A 177 -14.43 -15.50 20.74
CA ALA A 177 -13.55 -15.77 21.89
C ALA A 177 -14.05 -16.87 22.84
N SER A 178 -15.34 -17.23 22.78
CA SER A 178 -15.91 -18.35 23.54
C SER A 178 -15.68 -19.74 22.90
N ARG A 179 -15.22 -19.82 21.65
CA ARG A 179 -14.97 -21.07 20.93
C ARG A 179 -13.60 -21.67 21.28
N ASN A 180 -13.45 -22.02 22.55
CA ASN A 180 -12.21 -22.59 23.11
C ASN A 180 -11.74 -23.84 22.34
N ASP A 181 -12.68 -24.65 21.85
CA ASP A 181 -12.45 -25.83 21.02
C ASP A 181 -11.72 -25.49 19.71
N ILE A 182 -12.12 -24.40 19.04
CA ILE A 182 -11.52 -23.94 17.79
C ILE A 182 -10.16 -23.29 18.05
N ILE A 183 -10.08 -22.45 19.08
CA ILE A 183 -8.84 -21.79 19.48
C ILE A 183 -7.76 -22.86 19.72
N LEU A 184 -8.04 -23.82 20.61
CA LEU A 184 -7.09 -24.90 20.91
C LEU A 184 -6.77 -25.76 19.69
N GLY A 185 -7.76 -26.05 18.84
CA GLY A 185 -7.54 -26.80 17.60
C GLY A 185 -6.56 -26.10 16.64
N LEU A 186 -6.70 -24.79 16.46
CA LEU A 186 -5.79 -23.99 15.63
C LEU A 186 -4.39 -23.91 16.25
N LEU A 187 -4.30 -23.64 17.54
CA LEU A 187 -3.01 -23.55 18.25
C LEU A 187 -2.25 -24.88 18.18
N SER A 188 -2.95 -26.01 18.40
CA SER A 188 -2.36 -27.35 18.28
C SER A 188 -1.87 -27.61 16.86
N HIS A 189 -2.67 -27.29 15.85
CA HIS A 189 -2.26 -27.48 14.45
C HIS A 189 -1.04 -26.62 14.10
N ALA A 190 -1.03 -25.35 14.51
CA ALA A 190 0.08 -24.44 14.29
C ALA A 190 1.38 -24.97 14.91
N GLN A 191 1.29 -25.53 16.12
CA GLN A 191 2.41 -26.14 16.83
C GLN A 191 2.92 -27.40 16.13
N ASP A 192 2.04 -28.33 15.79
CA ASP A 192 2.40 -29.61 15.14
C ASP A 192 3.06 -29.40 13.77
N ARG A 193 2.60 -28.38 13.03
CA ARG A 193 3.10 -28.08 11.69
C ARG A 193 4.27 -27.10 11.68
N ARG A 194 4.75 -26.62 12.83
CA ARG A 194 5.83 -25.61 12.91
C ARG A 194 7.07 -25.99 12.12
N ASN A 195 7.53 -27.24 12.20
CA ASN A 195 8.75 -27.69 11.52
C ASN A 195 8.59 -27.81 10.00
N ILE A 196 7.35 -27.94 9.50
CA ILE A 196 7.05 -28.13 8.07
C ILE A 196 6.65 -26.80 7.43
N CYS A 197 5.77 -26.07 8.11
CA CYS A 197 5.18 -24.84 7.61
C CYS A 197 5.98 -23.60 8.02
N GLY A 198 6.87 -23.71 9.00
CA GLY A 198 7.49 -22.57 9.64
C GLY A 198 6.63 -22.02 10.77
N ALA A 199 7.26 -21.18 11.58
CA ALA A 199 6.60 -20.38 12.60
C ALA A 199 5.61 -19.38 11.98
N GLY A 200 4.52 -19.06 12.68
CA GLY A 200 3.59 -18.02 12.23
C GLY A 200 2.86 -18.28 10.91
N HIS A 201 2.73 -19.53 10.47
CA HIS A 201 2.05 -19.88 9.21
C HIS A 201 0.50 -19.82 9.29
N LEU A 202 -0.04 -19.59 10.47
CA LEU A 202 -1.46 -19.32 10.70
C LEU A 202 -1.57 -18.05 11.55
N ALA A 203 -2.67 -17.33 11.39
CA ALA A 203 -3.05 -16.22 12.26
C ALA A 203 -4.51 -16.32 12.66
N LEU A 204 -4.82 -15.80 13.84
CA LEU A 204 -6.15 -15.87 14.44
C LEU A 204 -6.60 -14.49 14.93
N VAL A 205 -7.79 -14.08 14.51
CA VAL A 205 -8.51 -12.94 15.08
C VAL A 205 -9.68 -13.46 15.91
N LEU A 206 -9.60 -13.21 17.22
CA LEU A 206 -10.64 -13.52 18.18
C LEU A 206 -11.64 -12.38 18.23
N CYS A 207 -12.92 -12.68 18.09
CA CYS A 207 -13.99 -11.70 18.11
C CYS A 207 -14.77 -11.78 19.42
N GLY A 208 -15.22 -10.64 19.93
CA GLY A 208 -16.17 -10.57 21.03
C GLY A 208 -16.15 -9.21 21.72
N ARG A 209 -17.34 -8.65 21.97
CA ARG A 209 -17.43 -7.38 22.73
C ARG A 209 -17.03 -7.60 24.19
N THR A 210 -16.05 -6.83 24.65
CA THR A 210 -15.71 -6.71 26.07
C THR A 210 -16.75 -5.81 26.77
N PRO A 211 -17.05 -6.01 28.08
CA PRO A 211 -16.44 -6.96 29.00
C PRO A 211 -17.06 -8.38 28.99
N GLY A 212 -18.11 -8.63 28.19
CA GLY A 212 -18.88 -9.89 28.22
C GLY A 212 -18.13 -11.13 27.70
N ASN A 213 -17.13 -10.94 26.84
CA ASN A 213 -16.41 -12.02 26.17
C ASN A 213 -14.93 -12.09 26.56
N LYS A 214 -14.64 -12.13 27.86
CA LYS A 214 -13.27 -12.34 28.36
C LYS A 214 -12.83 -13.80 28.11
N LEU A 215 -11.60 -13.94 27.61
CA LEU A 215 -10.96 -15.26 27.50
C LEU A 215 -10.75 -15.86 28.87
N HIS A 216 -11.00 -17.17 28.98
CA HIS A 216 -10.65 -17.93 30.17
C HIS A 216 -9.12 -17.89 30.39
N SER A 217 -8.67 -17.76 31.63
CA SER A 217 -7.25 -17.57 31.98
C SER A 217 -6.35 -18.68 31.43
N SER A 218 -6.82 -19.93 31.45
CA SER A 218 -6.08 -21.06 30.87
C SER A 218 -5.89 -20.91 29.36
N ILE A 219 -6.92 -20.45 28.63
CA ILE A 219 -6.85 -20.26 27.17
C ILE A 219 -5.90 -19.12 26.84
N LEU A 220 -5.97 -18.02 27.59
CA LEU A 220 -5.03 -16.91 27.44
C LEU A 220 -3.58 -17.37 27.67
N SER A 221 -3.35 -18.24 28.64
CA SER A 221 -2.03 -18.84 28.87
C SER A 221 -1.57 -19.66 27.67
N TYR A 222 -2.42 -20.50 27.08
CA TYR A 222 -2.07 -21.25 25.85
C TYR A 222 -1.77 -20.32 24.68
N ILE A 223 -2.57 -19.26 24.49
CA ILE A 223 -2.35 -18.26 23.44
C ILE A 223 -0.98 -17.61 23.60
N ARG A 224 -0.65 -17.11 24.80
CA ARG A 224 0.63 -16.40 25.05
C ARG A 224 1.88 -17.24 24.79
N HIS A 225 1.80 -18.55 24.95
CA HIS A 225 2.92 -19.46 24.67
C HIS A 225 2.90 -20.00 23.24
N ALA A 226 1.88 -19.64 22.45
CA ALA A 226 1.78 -20.07 21.08
C ALA A 226 2.64 -19.20 20.16
N ASN A 227 3.31 -19.87 19.23
CA ASN A 227 4.16 -19.25 18.22
C ASN A 227 3.34 -18.91 16.96
N MET A 228 2.18 -18.29 17.18
CA MET A 228 1.13 -17.99 16.21
C MET A 228 0.56 -16.60 16.52
N PRO A 229 0.50 -15.66 15.56
CA PRO A 229 -0.14 -14.38 15.78
C PRO A 229 -1.61 -14.52 16.17
N VAL A 230 -1.96 -13.96 17.33
CA VAL A 230 -3.35 -13.93 17.81
C VAL A 230 -3.72 -12.50 18.20
N LEU A 231 -4.79 -11.97 17.61
CA LEU A 231 -5.31 -10.64 17.90
C LEU A 231 -6.73 -10.75 18.45
N MET A 232 -7.10 -9.84 19.37
CA MET A 232 -8.48 -9.71 19.83
C MET A 232 -9.11 -8.48 19.18
N SER A 233 -10.30 -8.64 18.61
CA SER A 233 -11.19 -7.58 18.16
C SER A 233 -12.31 -7.39 19.18
N ASN A 234 -12.47 -6.16 19.67
CA ASN A 234 -13.56 -5.77 20.58
C ASN A 234 -14.94 -5.62 19.86
N ARG A 235 -15.16 -6.35 18.77
CA ARG A 235 -16.37 -6.29 17.93
C ARG A 235 -17.00 -7.67 17.80
N SER A 236 -18.25 -7.74 17.32
CA SER A 236 -18.86 -9.03 16.97
C SER A 236 -18.15 -9.69 15.79
N THR A 237 -18.40 -10.99 15.56
CA THR A 237 -17.82 -11.72 14.42
C THR A 237 -18.22 -11.12 13.07
N GLY A 238 -19.49 -10.75 12.91
CA GLY A 238 -19.99 -10.14 11.67
C GLY A 238 -19.40 -8.75 11.41
N GLU A 239 -19.32 -7.90 12.44
CA GLU A 239 -18.68 -6.58 12.33
C GLU A 239 -17.19 -6.70 12.00
N THR A 240 -16.50 -7.66 12.62
CA THR A 240 -15.06 -7.88 12.38
C THR A 240 -14.82 -8.37 10.96
N LEU A 241 -15.60 -9.35 10.49
CA LEU A 241 -15.45 -9.87 9.12
C LEU A 241 -15.70 -8.77 8.07
N ASN A 242 -16.81 -8.03 8.20
CA ASN A 242 -17.14 -6.94 7.27
C ASN A 242 -16.04 -5.87 7.24
N LEU A 243 -15.52 -5.49 8.41
CA LEU A 243 -14.44 -4.52 8.51
C LEU A 243 -13.15 -5.01 7.83
N LEU A 244 -12.84 -6.30 7.94
CA LEU A 244 -11.66 -6.90 7.31
C LEU A 244 -11.82 -7.09 5.80
N GLU A 245 -13.00 -7.49 5.33
CA GLU A 245 -13.30 -7.62 3.89
C GLU A 245 -13.21 -6.27 3.16
N ASN A 246 -13.55 -5.18 3.84
CA ASN A 246 -13.46 -3.82 3.30
C ASN A 246 -12.18 -3.08 3.75
N PHE A 247 -11.23 -3.78 4.39
CA PHE A 247 -10.03 -3.13 4.90
C PHE A 247 -9.10 -2.76 3.75
N THR A 248 -8.78 -1.47 3.66
CA THR A 248 -7.74 -0.97 2.76
C THR A 248 -6.48 -0.72 3.58
N VAL A 249 -5.41 -1.41 3.22
CA VAL A 249 -4.09 -1.21 3.82
C VAL A 249 -3.64 0.22 3.59
N LYS A 250 -3.19 0.86 4.67
CA LYS A 250 -2.51 2.15 4.61
C LYS A 250 -1.03 1.94 4.88
N MET A 251 -0.20 2.75 4.24
CA MET A 251 1.22 2.79 4.54
C MET A 251 1.43 3.14 6.01
N ASN A 252 2.28 2.35 6.67
CA ASN A 252 2.67 2.55 8.05
C ASN A 252 4.20 2.65 8.10
N ALA A 253 4.71 3.76 8.62
CA ALA A 253 6.15 4.00 8.75
C ALA A 253 6.89 2.93 9.58
N ARG A 254 6.17 2.11 10.36
CA ARG A 254 6.75 1.01 11.14
C ARG A 254 6.86 -0.31 10.38
N ASP A 255 6.18 -0.48 9.25
CA ASP A 255 6.26 -1.70 8.43
C ASP A 255 7.42 -1.59 7.43
N TRP A 256 8.65 -1.64 7.96
CA TRP A 256 9.87 -1.60 7.16
C TRP A 256 9.92 -2.71 6.09
N GLN A 257 9.31 -3.86 6.37
CA GLN A 257 9.26 -4.96 5.40
C GLN A 257 8.38 -4.63 4.20
N ARG A 258 7.21 -4.00 4.42
CA ARG A 258 6.39 -3.49 3.31
C ARG A 258 7.13 -2.40 2.55
N THR A 259 7.75 -1.45 3.25
CA THR A 259 8.54 -0.39 2.60
C THR A 259 9.64 -0.95 1.71
N ASP A 260 10.43 -1.89 2.22
CA ASP A 260 11.50 -2.56 1.47
C ASP A 260 10.97 -3.37 0.27
N SER A 261 9.83 -4.05 0.46
CA SER A 261 9.14 -4.77 -0.62
C SER A 261 8.63 -3.83 -1.72
N ILE A 262 8.13 -2.65 -1.35
CA ILE A 262 7.71 -1.61 -2.30
C ILE A 262 8.91 -1.11 -3.09
N ILE A 263 9.99 -0.74 -2.40
CA ILE A 263 11.21 -0.24 -3.05
C ILE A 263 11.73 -1.28 -4.05
N SER A 264 11.91 -2.52 -3.59
CA SER A 264 12.38 -3.63 -4.43
C SER A 264 11.48 -3.92 -5.63
N GLN A 265 10.17 -3.67 -5.51
CA GLN A 265 9.23 -3.85 -6.60
C GLN A 265 9.26 -2.69 -7.59
N TYR A 266 9.42 -1.44 -7.14
CA TYR A 266 9.29 -0.25 -7.98
C TYR A 266 10.61 0.14 -8.65
N GLU A 267 11.73 0.03 -7.93
CA GLU A 267 13.07 0.46 -8.38
C GLU A 267 13.47 -0.11 -9.76
N PRO A 268 13.23 -1.39 -10.10
CA PRO A 268 13.61 -1.91 -11.41
C PRO A 268 12.81 -1.34 -12.60
N TYR A 269 11.66 -0.70 -12.34
CA TYR A 269 10.72 -0.25 -13.36
C TYR A 269 10.64 1.28 -13.47
N LEU A 270 11.36 2.01 -12.62
CA LEU A 270 11.37 3.47 -12.60
C LEU A 270 12.75 4.02 -12.98
N ASP A 271 12.77 4.95 -13.93
CA ASP A 271 13.93 5.75 -14.28
C ASP A 271 14.02 6.96 -13.34
N LEU A 272 14.53 6.71 -12.12
CA LEU A 272 14.67 7.74 -11.10
C LEU A 272 15.65 8.83 -11.53
N ASP A 273 16.73 8.48 -12.25
CA ASP A 273 17.70 9.47 -12.72
C ASP A 273 17.03 10.52 -13.61
N ARG A 274 16.23 10.11 -14.59
CA ARG A 274 15.46 11.04 -15.43
C ARG A 274 14.40 11.82 -14.68
N MET A 275 13.80 11.21 -13.65
CA MET A 275 12.83 11.88 -12.80
C MET A 275 13.48 13.01 -11.99
N LEU A 276 14.72 12.80 -11.53
CA LEU A 276 15.46 13.72 -10.66
C LEU A 276 16.39 14.68 -11.43
N GLU A 277 16.58 14.48 -12.74
CA GLU A 277 17.42 15.35 -13.58
C GLU A 277 16.98 16.83 -13.50
N PRO A 278 17.91 17.80 -13.38
CA PRO A 278 17.55 19.22 -13.34
C PRO A 278 16.80 19.69 -14.59
N SER A 279 15.75 20.50 -14.43
CA SER A 279 14.96 21.03 -15.54
C SER A 279 15.78 22.00 -16.40
N ALA A 280 15.98 21.73 -17.69
CA ALA A 280 16.40 22.77 -18.64
C ALA A 280 15.27 23.80 -18.85
N ARG A 281 15.63 25.09 -18.80
CA ARG A 281 14.72 26.26 -18.72
C ARG A 281 13.69 26.37 -19.86
N LEU A 282 12.55 27.01 -19.56
CA LEU A 282 11.62 27.58 -20.55
C LEU A 282 12.23 28.82 -21.25
N PRO A 283 11.79 29.17 -22.48
CA PRO A 283 12.43 30.17 -23.35
C PRO A 283 12.27 31.65 -22.94
N ASP A 284 11.67 31.98 -21.79
CA ASP A 284 11.42 33.37 -21.38
C ASP A 284 12.56 34.02 -20.55
N GLY A 285 13.67 33.32 -20.37
CA GLY A 285 15.00 33.93 -20.35
C GLY A 285 15.35 34.91 -19.22
N THR A 286 14.63 34.92 -18.08
CA THR A 286 15.04 35.72 -16.92
C THR A 286 15.44 34.83 -15.73
N ARG A 287 16.60 35.16 -15.13
CA ARG A 287 17.22 34.50 -13.97
C ARG A 287 17.71 35.61 -13.03
N GLU A 288 17.64 35.38 -11.72
CA GLU A 288 18.62 35.93 -10.78
C GLU A 288 19.63 34.84 -10.38
N PRO A 289 20.88 35.22 -10.06
CA PRO A 289 22.01 34.30 -9.95
C PRO A 289 22.04 33.62 -8.57
N ASP A 290 22.64 32.43 -8.54
CA ASP A 290 22.93 31.60 -7.36
C ASP A 290 21.79 30.71 -6.84
N SER A 291 21.41 29.71 -7.63
CA SER A 291 21.15 28.37 -7.09
C SER A 291 21.52 27.30 -8.13
N GLU A 292 22.54 26.53 -7.79
CA GLU A 292 22.61 25.10 -8.13
C GLU A 292 21.43 24.41 -7.42
N ASP A 293 20.93 23.30 -7.96
CA ASP A 293 19.83 22.49 -7.43
C ASP A 293 18.40 23.02 -7.63
N LEU A 294 17.73 22.45 -8.64
CA LEU A 294 16.27 22.29 -8.62
C LEU A 294 16.00 20.79 -8.68
N ARG A 295 15.72 20.24 -7.49
CA ARG A 295 15.57 18.83 -7.17
C ARG A 295 14.16 18.58 -6.62
N THR A 296 13.14 19.06 -7.34
CA THR A 296 11.77 19.00 -6.84
C THR A 296 10.78 18.61 -7.93
N VAL A 297 9.94 17.63 -7.62
CA VAL A 297 8.91 17.09 -8.52
C VAL A 297 7.60 16.96 -7.78
N SER A 298 6.50 17.35 -8.43
CA SER A 298 5.16 17.06 -7.94
C SER A 298 4.56 15.83 -8.61
N ALA A 299 4.02 14.91 -7.82
CA ALA A 299 3.37 13.69 -8.32
C ALA A 299 1.86 13.70 -8.01
N VAL A 300 1.06 13.23 -8.96
CA VAL A 300 -0.40 13.12 -8.81
C VAL A 300 -0.91 11.81 -9.40
N HIS A 301 -1.88 11.22 -8.70
CA HIS A 301 -2.55 9.95 -8.99
C HIS A 301 -4.00 10.18 -9.38
#